data_AF-A0A2R6M3N0-F1
#
_entry.id   AF-A0A2R6M3N0-F1
#
_cell.length_a   1.000
_cell.length_b   1.000
_cell.length_c   1.000
_cell.angle_alpha   90.00
_cell.angle_beta   90.00
_cell.angle_gamma   90.00
#
_symmetry.space_group_name_H-M   'P 1'
#
loop_
_entity.id
_entity.type
_entity.pdbx_description
1 polymer ?
#
loop_
_entity_poly.entity_id
_entity_poly.type
_entity_poly.pdbx_seq_one_letter_code
_entity_poly.pdbx_strand_id
1 'polypeptide(L)'
;MSGVFELRTTDAAGRIGELTVPRSGVTVETPALMPVVNPHVQTIAPSRLESEFGAEILITNGYILSQSDDLREAALAAGLHELLDFSGAIVTDSGSFQLAEYGDIDVTTPEILEFQHEIGADIGTPIDIPTSPDAGRERAERELSTTQDRLERAREVETGEMLVNAPVQGSTYPDLREDAGRHARGTGLAVFP
;
A
#
# COMPACT_ATOMS: atom_id res chain seq x y z
N MET A 1 -14.92 9.73 -4.79
CA MET A 1 -14.41 8.37 -4.99
C MET A 1 -13.58 8.46 -6.24
N SER A 2 -12.29 8.13 -6.17
CA SER A 2 -11.51 7.84 -7.37
C SER A 2 -12.35 6.87 -8.21
N GLY A 3 -12.58 7.20 -9.49
CA GLY A 3 -13.44 6.41 -10.38
C GLY A 3 -12.82 5.07 -10.78
N VAL A 4 -12.15 4.41 -9.85
CA VAL A 4 -11.26 3.25 -10.05
C VAL A 4 -11.84 1.96 -9.47
N PHE A 5 -12.99 2.01 -8.78
CA PHE A 5 -13.66 0.82 -8.27
C PHE A 5 -15.11 0.76 -8.72
N GLU A 6 -15.50 -0.32 -9.40
CA GLU A 6 -16.87 -0.61 -9.80
C GLU A 6 -17.45 -1.76 -8.97
N LEU A 7 -18.65 -1.56 -8.41
CA LEU A 7 -19.38 -2.62 -7.71
C LEU A 7 -20.14 -3.49 -8.71
N ARG A 8 -19.97 -4.81 -8.64
CA ARG A 8 -20.62 -5.76 -9.56
C ARG A 8 -21.80 -6.48 -8.92
N THR A 9 -21.58 -7.08 -7.75
CA THR A 9 -22.65 -7.72 -6.96
C THR A 9 -22.38 -7.63 -5.47
N THR A 10 -23.42 -7.82 -4.67
CA THR A 10 -23.35 -7.76 -3.21
C THR A 10 -24.12 -8.91 -2.57
N ASP A 11 -23.67 -9.30 -1.38
CA ASP A 11 -24.46 -10.10 -0.45
C ASP A 11 -24.14 -9.66 0.98
N ALA A 12 -25.17 -9.28 1.74
CA ALA A 12 -25.04 -8.55 3.00
C ALA A 12 -24.06 -7.35 2.88
N ALA A 13 -22.94 -7.37 3.62
CA ALA A 13 -21.88 -6.36 3.55
C ALA A 13 -20.72 -6.76 2.62
N GLY A 14 -20.75 -7.97 2.07
CA GLY A 14 -19.79 -8.46 1.09
C GLY A 14 -20.06 -7.89 -0.29
N ARG A 15 -19.00 -7.79 -1.10
CA ARG A 15 -19.07 -7.26 -2.45
C ARG A 15 -18.08 -7.96 -3.37
N ILE A 16 -18.52 -8.21 -4.60
CA ILE A 16 -17.65 -8.45 -5.75
C ILE A 16 -17.56 -7.14 -6.51
N GLY A 17 -16.36 -6.74 -6.87
CA GLY A 17 -16.11 -5.51 -7.60
C GLY A 17 -14.85 -5.54 -8.43
N GLU A 18 -14.73 -4.62 -9.36
CA GLU A 18 -13.59 -4.48 -10.26
C GLU A 18 -12.77 -3.27 -9.83
N LEU A 19 -11.51 -3.48 -9.44
CA LEU A 19 -10.55 -2.43 -9.12
C LEU A 19 -9.67 -2.17 -10.35
N THR A 20 -9.92 -1.07 -11.04
CA THR A 20 -9.04 -0.58 -12.11
C THR A 20 -7.78 0.02 -11.51
N VAL A 21 -6.63 -0.40 -12.01
CA VAL A 21 -5.31 0.09 -11.61
C VAL A 21 -4.71 0.84 -12.80
N PRO A 22 -4.86 2.18 -12.87
CA PRO A 22 -4.59 2.93 -14.10
C PRO A 22 -3.16 2.77 -14.62
N ARG A 23 -2.16 2.77 -13.72
CA ARG A 23 -0.75 2.73 -14.08
C ARG A 23 -0.34 1.46 -14.84
N SER A 24 -0.68 0.28 -14.34
CA SER A 24 -0.45 -0.99 -15.04
C SER A 24 -1.51 -1.29 -16.11
N GLY A 25 -2.63 -0.56 -16.10
CA GLY A 25 -3.73 -0.77 -17.04
C GLY A 25 -4.54 -2.05 -16.79
N VAL A 26 -4.30 -2.74 -15.67
CA VAL A 26 -5.01 -3.96 -15.30
C VAL A 26 -6.27 -3.65 -14.49
N THR A 27 -7.18 -4.61 -14.45
CA THR A 27 -8.35 -4.59 -13.57
C THR A 27 -8.34 -5.85 -12.73
N VAL A 28 -8.45 -5.71 -11.42
CA VAL A 28 -8.40 -6.80 -10.44
C VAL A 28 -9.82 -7.09 -9.95
N GLU A 29 -10.27 -8.34 -10.01
CA GLU A 29 -11.55 -8.73 -9.40
C GLU A 29 -11.39 -8.87 -7.88
N THR A 30 -12.26 -8.23 -7.11
CA THR A 30 -12.31 -8.32 -5.65
C THR A 30 -13.47 -9.22 -5.21
N PRO A 31 -13.36 -9.98 -4.11
CA PRO A 31 -12.23 -10.02 -3.16
C PRO A 31 -10.97 -10.69 -3.74
N ALA A 32 -9.83 -10.00 -3.64
CA ALA A 32 -8.54 -10.50 -4.10
C ALA A 32 -7.62 -10.80 -2.92
N LEU A 33 -6.79 -11.84 -3.05
CA LEU A 33 -5.69 -12.11 -2.13
C LEU A 33 -4.40 -11.62 -2.79
N MET A 34 -3.63 -10.78 -2.09
CA MET A 34 -2.33 -10.29 -2.54
C MET A 34 -1.20 -11.12 -1.90
N PRO A 35 -0.47 -11.96 -2.64
CA PRO A 35 0.71 -12.63 -2.11
C PRO A 35 1.78 -11.60 -1.72
N VAL A 36 2.42 -11.80 -0.58
CA VAL A 36 3.57 -10.98 -0.16
C VAL A 36 4.84 -11.55 -0.79
N VAL A 37 5.54 -10.74 -1.57
CA VAL A 37 6.82 -11.09 -2.19
C VAL A 37 7.95 -10.37 -1.46
N ASN A 38 8.89 -11.15 -0.90
CA ASN A 38 10.15 -10.61 -0.40
C ASN A 38 11.16 -10.58 -1.56
N PRO A 39 11.64 -9.40 -2.00
CA PRO A 39 12.52 -9.31 -3.16
C PRO A 39 13.90 -9.97 -2.93
N HIS A 40 14.35 -10.14 -1.68
CA HIS A 40 15.58 -10.86 -1.38
C HIS A 40 15.42 -12.39 -1.39
N VAL A 41 14.22 -12.89 -1.08
CA VAL A 41 13.97 -14.33 -0.91
C VAL A 41 12.64 -14.70 -1.54
N GLN A 42 12.68 -15.04 -2.83
CA GLN A 42 11.51 -15.51 -3.56
C GLN A 42 11.38 -17.04 -3.42
N THR A 43 10.50 -17.49 -2.52
CA THR A 43 10.21 -18.92 -2.36
C THR A 43 9.42 -19.47 -3.56
N ILE A 44 8.54 -18.63 -4.11
CA ILE A 44 7.80 -18.85 -5.36
C ILE A 44 8.04 -17.61 -6.21
N ALA A 45 8.45 -17.80 -7.47
CA ALA A 45 8.65 -16.69 -8.40
C ALA A 45 7.31 -15.97 -8.67
N PRO A 46 7.28 -14.63 -8.79
CA PRO A 46 6.04 -13.90 -9.05
C PRO A 46 5.34 -14.29 -10.36
N SER A 47 6.07 -14.54 -11.46
CA SER A 47 5.49 -15.08 -12.71
C SER A 47 4.79 -16.42 -12.52
N ARG A 48 5.22 -17.22 -11.54
CA ARG A 48 4.54 -18.47 -11.17
C ARG A 48 3.27 -18.22 -10.37
N LEU A 49 3.26 -17.21 -9.49
CA LEU A 49 2.04 -16.77 -8.79
C LEU A 49 0.96 -16.34 -9.79
N GLU A 50 1.37 -15.61 -10.83
CA GLU A 50 0.50 -15.23 -11.95
C GLU A 50 0.00 -16.45 -12.73
N SER A 51 0.92 -17.21 -13.33
CA SER A 51 0.57 -18.25 -14.31
C SER A 51 -0.07 -19.52 -13.73
N GLU A 52 0.30 -19.93 -12.52
CA GLU A 52 -0.19 -21.17 -11.91
C GLU A 52 -1.32 -20.95 -10.91
N PHE A 53 -1.35 -19.78 -10.24
CA PHE A 53 -2.31 -19.48 -9.18
C PHE A 53 -3.30 -18.38 -9.53
N GLY A 54 -3.13 -17.70 -10.67
CA GLY A 54 -4.02 -16.64 -11.14
C GLY A 54 -3.93 -15.37 -10.29
N ALA A 55 -2.78 -15.08 -9.68
CA ALA A 55 -2.59 -13.84 -8.95
C ALA A 55 -2.61 -12.63 -9.91
N GLU A 56 -3.63 -11.79 -9.80
CA GLU A 56 -3.76 -10.55 -10.58
C GLU A 56 -3.08 -9.35 -9.90
N ILE A 57 -2.76 -9.50 -8.61
CA ILE A 57 -2.17 -8.46 -7.76
C ILE A 57 -1.25 -9.10 -6.72
N LEU A 58 -0.14 -8.43 -6.41
CA LEU A 58 0.76 -8.82 -5.32
C LEU A 58 1.20 -7.60 -4.52
N ILE A 59 1.82 -7.84 -3.37
CA ILE A 59 2.45 -6.79 -2.56
C ILE A 59 3.93 -7.10 -2.29
N THR A 60 4.78 -6.09 -2.41
CA THR A 60 6.18 -6.11 -1.98
C THR A 60 6.45 -4.94 -1.03
N ASN A 61 7.65 -4.88 -0.46
CA ASN A 61 8.01 -3.85 0.51
C ASN A 61 8.91 -2.79 -0.16
N GLY A 62 8.34 -1.60 -0.38
CA GLY A 62 9.05 -0.46 -0.99
C GLY A 62 10.20 0.06 -0.13
N TYR A 63 10.08 -0.03 1.19
CA TYR A 63 11.16 0.33 2.10
C TYR A 63 12.35 -0.61 1.97
N ILE A 64 12.15 -1.93 1.96
CA ILE A 64 13.23 -2.91 1.73
C ILE A 64 13.93 -2.65 0.38
N LEU A 65 13.16 -2.40 -0.67
CA LEU A 65 13.70 -2.03 -1.99
C LEU A 65 14.55 -0.75 -1.93
N SER A 66 14.12 0.26 -1.16
CA SER A 66 14.86 1.52 -1.02
C SER A 66 16.16 1.40 -0.23
N GLN A 67 16.25 0.44 0.70
CA GLN A 67 17.39 0.27 1.60
C GLN A 67 18.47 -0.68 1.05
N SER A 68 18.13 -1.48 0.04
CA SER A 68 19.08 -2.41 -0.58
C SER A 68 19.66 -1.82 -1.85
N ASP A 69 20.93 -1.43 -1.84
CA ASP A 69 21.62 -0.82 -3.00
C ASP A 69 21.38 -1.59 -4.31
N ASP A 70 21.63 -2.91 -4.31
CA ASP A 70 21.47 -3.75 -5.51
C ASP A 70 20.02 -3.76 -6.04
N LEU A 71 19.03 -3.89 -5.15
CA LEU A 71 17.61 -3.92 -5.52
C LEU A 71 17.10 -2.54 -5.91
N ARG A 72 17.58 -1.49 -5.23
CA ARG A 72 17.25 -0.10 -5.53
C ARG A 72 17.72 0.25 -6.93
N GLU A 73 18.98 -0.04 -7.24
CA GLU A 73 19.54 0.21 -8.58
C GLU A 73 18.82 -0.60 -9.65
N ALA A 74 18.54 -1.89 -9.40
CA ALA A 74 17.82 -2.73 -10.35
C ALA A 74 16.37 -2.24 -10.58
N ALA A 75 15.65 -1.86 -9.52
CA ALA A 75 14.28 -1.35 -9.60
C ALA A 75 14.21 0.00 -10.33
N LEU A 76 15.15 0.91 -10.08
CA LEU A 76 15.22 2.20 -10.76
C LEU A 76 15.63 2.05 -12.25
N ALA A 77 16.44 1.05 -12.58
CA ALA A 77 16.92 0.83 -13.94
C ALA A 77 15.90 0.10 -14.82
N ALA A 78 15.24 -0.94 -14.29
CA ALA A 78 14.36 -1.83 -15.05
C ALA A 78 12.86 -1.61 -14.76
N GLY A 79 12.52 -1.03 -13.60
CA GLY A 79 11.14 -0.99 -13.11
C GLY A 79 10.75 -2.25 -12.33
N LEU A 80 9.72 -2.12 -11.50
CA LEU A 80 9.32 -3.13 -10.53
C LEU A 80 8.70 -4.38 -11.18
N HIS A 81 7.95 -4.22 -12.27
CA HIS A 81 7.38 -5.33 -13.03
C HIS A 81 8.44 -6.22 -13.65
N GLU A 82 9.47 -5.63 -14.27
CA GLU A 82 10.60 -6.37 -14.85
C GLU A 82 11.46 -7.01 -13.77
N LEU A 83 11.70 -6.31 -12.65
CA LEU A 83 12.45 -6.84 -11.52
C LEU A 83 11.79 -8.09 -10.91
N LEU A 84 10.46 -8.10 -10.82
CA LEU A 84 9.70 -9.20 -10.24
C LEU A 84 9.23 -10.23 -11.26
N ASP A 85 9.34 -9.96 -12.56
CA ASP A 85 8.74 -10.78 -13.63
C ASP A 85 7.24 -11.02 -13.36
N PHE A 86 6.47 -9.93 -13.24
CA PHE A 86 5.03 -9.99 -12.94
C PHE A 86 4.26 -8.91 -13.70
N SER A 87 3.24 -9.31 -14.46
CA SER A 87 2.48 -8.39 -15.31
C SER A 87 1.19 -7.83 -14.67
N GLY A 88 0.73 -8.42 -13.57
CA GLY A 88 -0.39 -7.92 -12.77
C GLY A 88 -0.03 -6.69 -11.92
N ALA A 89 -0.98 -6.23 -11.10
CA ALA A 89 -0.81 -5.03 -10.27
C ALA A 89 0.20 -5.23 -9.14
N ILE A 90 1.10 -4.28 -8.93
CA ILE A 90 2.09 -4.34 -7.85
C ILE A 90 1.83 -3.25 -6.80
N VAL A 91 1.46 -3.69 -5.61
CA VAL A 91 1.35 -2.84 -4.41
C VAL A 91 2.70 -2.79 -3.71
N THR A 92 3.09 -1.60 -3.24
CA THR A 92 4.26 -1.44 -2.37
C THR A 92 3.83 -0.98 -0.99
N ASP A 93 4.24 -1.72 0.03
CA ASP A 93 4.19 -1.27 1.42
C ASP A 93 5.29 -0.22 1.69
N SER A 94 5.06 0.63 2.69
CA SER A 94 5.93 1.74 3.09
C SER A 94 6.95 1.35 4.17
N GLY A 95 6.87 0.11 4.66
CA GLY A 95 7.74 -0.40 5.71
C GLY A 95 7.23 -0.14 7.13
N SER A 96 5.97 0.28 7.30
CA SER A 96 5.38 0.58 8.61
C SER A 96 5.47 -0.58 9.61
N PHE A 97 5.55 -1.82 9.12
CA PHE A 97 5.82 -2.99 9.95
C PHE A 97 7.19 -2.91 10.65
N GLN A 98 8.23 -2.46 9.95
CA GLN A 98 9.56 -2.24 10.52
C GLN A 98 9.52 -1.12 11.57
N LEU A 99 8.69 -0.08 11.38
CA LEU A 99 8.47 0.95 12.41
C LEU A 99 7.87 0.35 13.70
N ALA A 100 6.96 -0.61 13.55
CA ALA A 100 6.33 -1.32 14.67
C ALA A 100 7.31 -2.22 15.44
N GLU A 101 8.22 -2.88 14.72
CA GLU A 101 9.14 -3.88 15.27
C GLU A 101 10.46 -3.27 15.79
N TYR A 102 11.04 -2.32 15.05
CA TYR A 102 12.37 -1.75 15.32
C TYR A 102 12.34 -0.29 15.80
N GLY A 103 11.20 0.39 15.70
CA GLY A 103 10.97 1.71 16.30
C GLY A 103 11.54 2.91 15.55
N ASP A 104 12.18 2.73 14.39
CA ASP A 104 12.72 3.83 13.60
C ASP A 104 12.63 3.57 12.09
N ILE A 105 12.25 4.60 11.32
CA ILE A 105 12.29 4.65 9.85
C ILE A 105 12.82 6.02 9.47
N ASP A 106 13.92 6.02 8.72
CA ASP A 106 14.62 7.23 8.26
C ASP A 106 14.14 7.69 6.87
N VAL A 107 12.83 7.59 6.60
CA VAL A 107 12.22 7.97 5.32
C VAL A 107 10.87 8.64 5.59
N THR A 108 10.64 9.77 4.92
CA THR A 108 9.38 10.52 5.01
C THR A 108 8.34 10.02 4.01
N THR A 109 7.07 10.37 4.25
CA THR A 109 5.98 10.03 3.32
C THR A 109 6.20 10.53 1.89
N PRO A 110 6.63 11.78 1.64
CA PRO A 110 6.97 12.21 0.27
C PRO A 110 8.09 11.37 -0.35
N GLU A 111 9.20 11.16 0.35
CA GLU A 111 10.35 10.42 -0.17
C GLU A 111 10.00 8.97 -0.55
N ILE A 112 9.23 8.27 0.30
CA ILE A 112 8.85 6.88 -0.02
C ILE A 112 7.86 6.82 -1.18
N LEU A 113 6.91 7.76 -1.28
CA LEU A 113 5.94 7.78 -2.38
C LEU A 113 6.60 8.17 -3.71
N GLU A 114 7.55 9.11 -3.69
CA GLU A 114 8.39 9.45 -4.83
C GLU A 114 9.19 8.23 -5.29
N PHE A 115 9.85 7.52 -4.37
CA PHE A 115 10.59 6.30 -4.71
C PHE A 115 9.70 5.20 -5.28
N GLN A 116 8.56 4.92 -4.63
CA GLN A 116 7.57 3.96 -5.12
C GLN A 116 7.06 4.35 -6.52
N HIS A 117 6.87 5.65 -6.75
CA HIS A 117 6.51 6.16 -8.06
C HIS A 117 7.62 5.93 -9.10
N GLU A 118 8.87 6.25 -8.77
CA GLU A 118 10.04 6.10 -9.67
C GLU A 118 10.29 4.65 -10.10
N ILE A 119 10.15 3.69 -9.18
CA ILE A 119 10.36 2.27 -9.49
C ILE A 119 9.18 1.64 -10.24
N GLY A 120 8.07 2.38 -10.45
CA GLY A 120 6.93 1.86 -11.19
C GLY A 120 5.93 1.06 -10.34
N ALA A 121 5.78 1.35 -9.05
CA ALA A 121 4.69 0.78 -8.26
C ALA A 121 3.33 1.28 -8.77
N ASP A 122 2.33 0.41 -8.73
CA ASP A 122 0.97 0.72 -9.17
C ASP A 122 0.09 1.29 -8.05
N ILE A 123 0.29 0.77 -6.85
CA ILE A 123 -0.37 1.24 -5.64
C ILE A 123 0.69 1.47 -4.57
N GLY A 124 0.94 2.74 -4.28
CA GLY A 124 1.86 3.18 -3.25
C GLY A 124 1.20 3.22 -1.86
N THR A 125 2.03 3.18 -0.83
CA THR A 125 1.59 3.31 0.57
C THR A 125 2.42 4.40 1.24
N PRO A 126 1.80 5.38 1.90
CA PRO A 126 2.52 6.34 2.73
C PRO A 126 2.99 5.69 4.02
N ILE A 127 3.95 6.30 4.72
CA ILE A 127 4.30 5.85 6.07
C ILE A 127 3.10 6.06 7.01
N ASP A 128 2.72 5.03 7.75
CA ASP A 128 1.72 5.08 8.83
C ASP A 128 2.28 4.48 10.12
N ILE A 129 1.52 4.56 11.22
CA ILE A 129 1.89 3.92 12.49
C ILE A 129 0.87 2.84 12.82
N PRO A 130 1.21 1.55 12.70
CA PRO A 130 0.31 0.46 13.05
C PRO A 130 0.23 0.33 14.58
N THR A 131 -0.60 1.17 15.19
CA THR A 131 -0.76 1.20 16.65
C THR A 131 -1.19 -0.17 17.19
N SER A 132 -0.42 -0.67 18.16
CA SER A 132 -0.69 -1.94 18.82
C SER A 132 -2.13 -2.02 19.37
N PRO A 133 -2.79 -3.21 19.30
CA PRO A 133 -4.09 -3.43 19.92
C PRO A 133 -4.13 -3.16 21.43
N ASP A 134 -2.99 -3.29 22.11
CA ASP A 134 -2.83 -3.12 23.56
C ASP A 134 -2.44 -1.68 23.95
N ALA A 135 -2.36 -0.76 22.98
CA ALA A 135 -1.99 0.62 23.24
C ALA A 135 -3.04 1.34 24.10
N GLY A 136 -2.58 2.06 25.13
CA GLY A 136 -3.42 2.99 25.87
C GLY A 136 -3.95 4.11 24.97
N ARG A 137 -5.14 4.62 25.29
CA ARG A 137 -5.87 5.60 24.45
C ARG A 137 -5.03 6.81 24.04
N GLU A 138 -4.29 7.37 24.99
CA GLU A 138 -3.42 8.52 24.74
C GLU A 138 -2.33 8.22 23.68
N ARG A 139 -1.77 7.00 23.68
CA ARG A 139 -0.81 6.56 22.67
C ARG A 139 -1.49 6.41 21.31
N ALA A 140 -2.67 5.78 21.29
CA ALA A 140 -3.43 5.59 20.05
C ALA A 140 -3.83 6.92 19.40
N GLU A 141 -4.25 7.92 20.19
CA GLU A 141 -4.58 9.26 19.68
C GLU A 141 -3.35 9.96 19.07
N ARG A 142 -2.19 9.90 19.73
CA ARG A 142 -0.95 10.51 19.20
C ARG A 142 -0.46 9.85 17.92
N GLU A 143 -0.43 8.52 17.89
CA GLU A 143 0.00 7.77 16.71
C GLU A 143 -0.98 7.91 15.54
N LEU A 144 -2.29 7.97 15.83
CA LEU A 144 -3.31 8.27 14.83
C LEU A 144 -3.14 9.69 14.26
N SER A 145 -2.94 10.70 15.11
CA SER A 145 -2.69 12.08 14.66
C SER A 145 -1.46 12.14 13.74
N THR A 146 -0.40 11.41 14.07
CA THR A 146 0.81 11.34 13.21
C THR A 146 0.49 10.70 11.87
N THR A 147 -0.32 9.63 11.85
CA THR A 147 -0.77 8.97 10.62
C THR A 147 -1.63 9.91 9.76
N GLN A 148 -2.58 10.62 10.37
CA GLN A 148 -3.44 11.59 9.69
C GLN A 148 -2.61 12.72 9.04
N ASP A 149 -1.61 13.25 9.75
CA ASP A 149 -0.69 14.26 9.21
C ASP A 149 0.15 13.72 8.05
N ARG A 150 0.52 12.43 8.06
CA ARG A 150 1.24 11.79 6.97
C ARG A 150 0.34 11.55 5.75
N LEU A 151 -0.94 11.27 5.96
CA LEU A 151 -1.93 11.20 4.88
C LEU A 151 -2.17 12.56 4.21
N GLU A 152 -2.19 13.65 4.98
CA GLU A 152 -2.27 15.01 4.41
C GLU A 152 -1.03 15.37 3.58
N ARG A 153 0.15 14.86 3.94
CA ARG A 153 1.34 14.99 3.09
C ARG A 153 1.26 14.11 1.85
N ALA A 154 0.74 12.89 1.97
CA ALA A 154 0.62 11.94 0.87
C ALA A 154 -0.21 12.49 -0.30
N ARG A 155 -1.33 13.16 -0.01
CA ARG A 155 -2.20 13.77 -1.03
C ARG A 155 -1.57 14.97 -1.76
N GLU A 156 -0.46 15.51 -1.27
CA GLU A 156 0.28 16.61 -1.89
C GLU A 156 1.37 16.11 -2.85
N VAL A 157 1.70 14.81 -2.79
CA VAL A 157 2.70 14.18 -3.66
C VAL A 157 2.08 13.91 -5.03
N GLU A 158 2.77 14.32 -6.10
CA GLU A 158 2.37 14.03 -7.48
C GLU A 158 2.75 12.58 -7.81
N THR A 159 1.75 11.70 -7.86
CA THR A 159 1.94 10.27 -8.14
C THR A 159 1.45 9.85 -9.53
N GLY A 160 0.96 10.79 -10.34
CA GLY A 160 0.41 10.51 -11.67
C GLY A 160 -0.71 9.48 -11.63
N GLU A 161 -0.54 8.37 -12.35
CA GLU A 161 -1.51 7.26 -12.42
C GLU A 161 -1.37 6.24 -11.28
N MET A 162 -0.31 6.35 -10.45
CA MET A 162 -0.13 5.48 -9.28
C MET A 162 -1.20 5.81 -8.23
N LEU A 163 -1.95 4.79 -7.82
CA LEU A 163 -2.90 4.91 -6.72
C LEU A 163 -2.14 4.97 -5.39
N VAL A 164 -2.78 5.54 -4.37
CA VAL A 164 -2.17 5.65 -3.04
C VAL A 164 -3.14 5.13 -1.99
N ASN A 165 -2.62 4.27 -1.11
CA ASN A 165 -3.31 3.76 0.07
C ASN A 165 -3.47 4.86 1.13
N ALA A 166 -4.57 4.80 1.88
CA ALA A 166 -4.83 5.64 3.04
C ALA A 166 -5.16 4.78 4.26
N PRO A 167 -4.13 4.26 4.96
CA PRO A 167 -4.32 3.38 6.11
C PRO A 167 -5.20 3.99 7.20
N VAL A 168 -6.19 3.23 7.65
CA VAL A 168 -7.12 3.60 8.72
C VAL A 168 -6.60 3.02 10.03
N GLN A 169 -6.00 3.86 10.88
CA GLN A 169 -5.48 3.47 12.20
C GLN A 169 -6.45 3.82 13.35
N GLY A 170 -6.04 3.60 14.60
CA GLY A 170 -6.87 3.86 15.79
C GLY A 170 -6.93 2.73 16.82
N SER A 171 -6.04 1.73 16.71
CA SER A 171 -5.97 0.59 17.65
C SER A 171 -7.33 -0.12 17.80
N THR A 172 -7.74 -0.46 19.01
CA THR A 172 -9.01 -1.14 19.34
C THR A 172 -10.14 -0.17 19.72
N TYR A 173 -9.97 1.14 19.52
CA TYR A 173 -10.95 2.18 19.86
C TYR A 173 -11.88 2.48 18.67
N PRO A 174 -13.19 2.14 18.73
CA PRO A 174 -14.10 2.34 17.60
C PRO A 174 -14.28 3.80 17.19
N ASP A 175 -14.28 4.73 18.15
CA ASP A 175 -14.38 6.17 17.91
C ASP A 175 -13.18 6.69 17.10
N LEU A 176 -11.97 6.21 17.41
CA LEU A 176 -10.76 6.56 16.67
C LEU A 176 -10.77 5.97 15.25
N ARG A 177 -11.22 4.73 15.09
CA ARG A 177 -11.35 4.07 13.77
C ARG A 177 -12.37 4.79 12.88
N GLU A 178 -13.49 5.23 13.45
CA GLU A 178 -14.51 5.98 12.74
C GLU A 178 -14.00 7.35 12.27
N ASP A 179 -13.29 8.07 13.14
CA ASP A 179 -12.62 9.33 12.79
C ASP A 179 -11.57 9.14 11.70
N ALA A 180 -10.68 8.14 11.87
CA ALA A 180 -9.66 7.78 10.90
C ALA A 180 -10.25 7.47 9.51
N GLY A 181 -11.35 6.71 9.45
CA GLY A 181 -12.02 6.40 8.19
C GLY A 181 -12.64 7.63 7.50
N ARG A 182 -13.19 8.57 8.28
CA ARG A 182 -13.67 9.86 7.75
C ARG A 182 -12.52 10.70 7.20
N HIS A 183 -11.43 10.80 7.97
CA HIS A 183 -10.23 11.53 7.59
C HIS A 183 -9.63 10.97 6.30
N ALA A 184 -9.34 9.66 6.27
CA ALA A 184 -8.79 8.96 5.12
C ALA A 184 -9.64 9.17 3.88
N ARG A 185 -10.97 9.06 3.98
CA ARG A 185 -11.89 9.36 2.86
C ARG A 185 -11.82 10.82 2.39
N GLY A 186 -11.60 11.76 3.32
CA GLY A 186 -11.47 13.19 3.04
C GLY A 186 -10.22 13.58 2.25
N THR A 187 -9.16 12.76 2.32
CA THR A 187 -7.90 12.99 1.58
C THR A 187 -8.04 12.85 0.07
N GLY A 188 -9.02 12.07 -0.40
CA GLY A 188 -9.19 11.75 -1.82
C GLY A 188 -8.31 10.61 -2.35
N LEU A 189 -7.49 9.99 -1.49
CA LEU A 189 -6.69 8.80 -1.82
C LEU A 189 -7.59 7.58 -2.14
N ALA A 190 -7.01 6.52 -2.69
CA ALA A 190 -7.77 5.55 -3.50
C ALA A 190 -8.27 4.32 -2.72
N VAL A 191 -7.42 3.72 -1.89
CA VAL A 191 -7.68 2.43 -1.22
C VAL A 191 -7.44 2.61 0.28
N PHE A 192 -8.28 1.99 1.12
CA PHE A 192 -8.33 2.26 2.58
C PHE A 192 -8.05 0.97 3.36
N PRO A 193 -6.77 0.56 3.50
CA PRO A 193 -6.39 -0.59 4.32
C PRO A 193 -6.59 -0.33 5.82
#